data_AF-A0A933A2E4-F1
#
_entry.id   AF-A0A933A2E4-F1
#
_cell.length_a   1.000
_cell.length_b   1.000
_cell.length_c   1.000
_cell.angle_alpha   90.00
_cell.angle_beta   90.00
_cell.angle_gamma   90.00
#
_symmetry.space_group_name_H-M   'P 1'
#
loop_
_entity.id
_entity.type
_entity.pdbx_description
1 polymer ?
#
loop_
_entity_poly.entity_id
_entity_poly.type
_entity_poly.pdbx_seq_one_letter_code
_entity_poly.pdbx_strand_id
1 'polypeptide(L)'
;MVDAQGHRKILIIAVIFLAAVLAVPGVPSVAQTRGGELRLGLQSEPLGLDPHLDTNKTSINYIEHLYSGLVQLDAKLNPVPDLATAWKQHNPTTYEFTLRRGVKFHSGRELTSEDVKYTFQRAVDPTVKSAKADYFRPIKEIQTPDPYTVRIILAQPFAPFLTYLAMPGTAGIVAKETVERHGNLKRVANGTGPFMFEEWAPG
;
A
#
# COMPACT_ATOMS: atom_id res chain seq x y z
N MET A 1 -31.17 43.25 -67.02
CA MET A 1 -32.25 42.58 -66.26
C MET A 1 -32.13 41.08 -66.51
N VAL A 2 -31.35 40.36 -65.69
CA VAL A 2 -31.52 38.96 -65.26
C VAL A 2 -30.48 38.71 -64.13
N ASP A 3 -30.99 38.79 -62.91
CA ASP A 3 -30.64 38.11 -61.65
C ASP A 3 -29.20 37.81 -61.20
N ALA A 4 -28.75 38.64 -60.24
CA ALA A 4 -27.71 38.37 -59.25
C ALA A 4 -28.19 37.40 -58.13
N GLN A 5 -28.69 36.21 -58.50
CA GLN A 5 -29.35 35.27 -57.57
C GLN A 5 -28.62 33.91 -57.42
N GLY A 6 -27.39 33.79 -57.94
CA GLY A 6 -26.62 32.53 -57.93
C GLY A 6 -25.59 32.37 -56.82
N HIS A 7 -24.92 33.45 -56.39
CA HIS A 7 -23.73 33.31 -55.51
C HIS A 7 -24.04 33.33 -54.01
N ARG A 8 -25.21 33.80 -53.59
CA ARG A 8 -25.63 33.78 -52.18
C ARG A 8 -25.96 32.38 -51.66
N LYS A 9 -26.29 31.42 -52.53
CA LYS A 9 -26.63 30.06 -52.12
C LYS A 9 -25.42 29.18 -51.86
N ILE A 10 -24.29 29.46 -52.52
CA ILE A 10 -23.07 28.63 -52.42
C ILE A 10 -22.30 28.95 -51.13
N LEU A 11 -22.33 30.21 -50.65
CA LEU A 11 -21.66 30.58 -49.39
C LEU A 11 -22.38 30.03 -48.13
N ILE A 12 -23.68 29.78 -48.21
CA ILE A 12 -24.48 29.26 -47.09
C ILE A 12 -24.26 27.74 -46.91
N ILE A 13 -23.95 27.00 -47.99
CA ILE A 13 -23.71 25.56 -47.91
C ILE A 13 -22.35 25.22 -47.30
N ALA A 14 -21.33 26.08 -47.49
CA ALA A 14 -20.00 25.88 -46.90
C ALA A 14 -19.95 26.16 -45.38
N VAL A 15 -20.79 27.06 -44.87
CA VAL A 15 -20.89 27.34 -43.42
C VAL A 15 -21.68 26.27 -42.67
N ILE A 16 -22.62 25.59 -43.35
CA ILE A 16 -23.39 24.48 -42.75
C ILE A 16 -22.55 23.21 -42.64
N PHE A 17 -21.54 22.99 -43.50
CA PHE A 17 -20.64 21.85 -43.38
C PHE A 17 -19.55 22.02 -42.31
N LEU A 18 -19.19 23.25 -41.93
CA LEU A 18 -18.23 23.49 -40.83
C LEU A 18 -18.90 23.45 -39.44
N ALA A 19 -20.22 23.67 -39.36
CA ALA A 19 -20.98 23.57 -38.11
C ALA A 19 -21.38 22.11 -37.75
N ALA A 20 -21.25 21.16 -38.68
CA ALA A 20 -21.65 19.77 -38.47
C ALA A 20 -20.59 18.89 -37.77
N VAL A 21 -19.38 19.42 -37.49
CA VAL A 21 -18.29 18.65 -36.85
C VAL A 21 -18.25 18.84 -35.33
N LEU A 22 -19.07 19.73 -34.75
CA LEU A 22 -19.06 20.03 -33.30
C LEU A 22 -20.18 19.37 -32.49
N ALA A 23 -20.98 18.50 -33.10
CA ALA A 23 -21.99 17.73 -32.40
C ALA A 23 -21.72 16.22 -32.52
N VAL A 24 -20.58 15.77 -31.96
CA VAL A 24 -20.52 14.38 -31.51
C VAL A 24 -21.34 14.34 -30.21
N PRO A 25 -22.56 13.78 -30.21
CA PRO A 25 -23.29 13.58 -28.96
C PRO A 25 -22.36 12.81 -28.04
N GLY A 26 -22.06 13.41 -26.87
CA GLY A 26 -21.11 12.86 -25.92
C GLY A 26 -21.38 11.37 -25.76
N VAL A 27 -20.41 10.55 -26.13
CA VAL A 27 -20.45 9.11 -25.84
C VAL A 27 -20.79 9.06 -24.35
N PRO A 28 -21.93 8.45 -23.96
CA PRO A 28 -22.29 8.39 -22.55
C PRO A 28 -21.07 7.77 -21.86
N SER A 29 -20.48 8.53 -20.94
CA SER A 29 -19.41 8.01 -20.10
C SER A 29 -20.02 6.79 -19.43
N VAL A 30 -19.64 5.61 -19.90
CA VAL A 30 -20.06 4.35 -19.29
C VAL A 30 -19.43 4.43 -17.91
N ALA A 31 -20.26 4.73 -16.90
CA ALA A 31 -19.81 4.73 -15.53
C ALA A 31 -19.14 3.39 -15.30
N GLN A 32 -17.89 3.38 -14.81
CA GLN A 32 -17.22 2.14 -14.46
C GLN A 32 -18.16 1.31 -13.58
N THR A 33 -18.50 0.10 -14.03
CA THR A 33 -19.22 -0.85 -13.21
C THR A 33 -18.45 -1.02 -11.91
N ARG A 34 -19.07 -0.70 -10.78
CA ARG A 34 -18.45 -0.90 -9.46
C ARG A 34 -18.58 -2.37 -9.06
N GLY A 35 -17.49 -2.92 -8.52
CA GLY A 35 -17.38 -4.34 -8.18
C GLY A 35 -16.85 -5.19 -9.34
N GLY A 36 -16.59 -6.46 -9.05
CA GLY A 36 -16.02 -7.42 -10.00
C GLY A 36 -14.87 -8.22 -9.38
N GLU A 37 -14.48 -9.28 -10.08
CA GLU A 37 -13.35 -10.13 -9.72
C GLU A 37 -12.20 -9.87 -10.70
N LEU A 38 -11.02 -9.52 -10.17
CA LEU A 38 -9.79 -9.44 -10.96
C LEU A 38 -9.02 -10.75 -10.83
N ARG A 39 -8.98 -11.53 -11.91
CA ARG A 39 -8.17 -12.76 -11.98
C ARG A 39 -6.78 -12.44 -12.49
N LEU A 40 -5.78 -12.59 -11.61
CA LEU A 40 -4.38 -12.38 -11.95
C LEU A 40 -3.71 -13.74 -12.22
N GLY A 41 -3.21 -13.93 -13.44
CA GLY A 41 -2.36 -15.08 -13.76
C GLY A 41 -0.98 -14.91 -13.13
N LEU A 42 -0.50 -15.95 -12.45
CA LEU A 42 0.79 -15.91 -11.75
C LEU A 42 1.89 -16.62 -12.50
N GLN A 43 3.09 -16.06 -12.38
CA GLN A 43 4.30 -16.67 -12.92
C GLN A 43 4.71 -17.92 -12.12
N SER A 44 4.41 -17.97 -10.83
CA SER A 44 4.66 -19.10 -9.94
C SER A 44 3.68 -19.09 -8.76
N GLU A 45 3.56 -20.19 -8.03
CA GLU A 45 2.89 -20.18 -6.73
C GLU A 45 3.69 -19.30 -5.73
N PRO A 46 3.02 -18.47 -4.90
CA PRO A 46 3.67 -17.82 -3.77
C PRO A 46 4.23 -18.85 -2.77
N LEU A 47 5.33 -18.53 -2.09
CA LEU A 47 5.90 -19.42 -1.06
C LEU A 47 5.24 -19.23 0.33
N GLY A 48 4.67 -18.06 0.58
CA GLY A 48 3.92 -17.74 1.79
C GLY A 48 3.52 -16.27 1.89
N LEU A 49 2.83 -15.91 2.97
CA LEU A 49 2.26 -14.57 3.20
C LEU A 49 2.89 -13.83 4.39
N ASP A 50 4.06 -14.26 4.85
CA ASP A 50 4.72 -13.69 6.02
C ASP A 50 5.73 -12.59 5.62
N PRO A 51 5.51 -11.32 6.01
CA PRO A 51 6.39 -10.21 5.62
C PRO A 51 7.86 -10.38 6.05
N HIS A 52 8.12 -11.17 7.10
CA HIS A 52 9.48 -11.33 7.65
C HIS A 52 10.18 -12.61 7.16
N LEU A 53 9.44 -13.62 6.70
CA LEU A 53 10.02 -14.90 6.29
C LEU A 53 10.21 -15.02 4.78
N ASP A 54 9.38 -14.35 3.99
CA ASP A 54 9.39 -14.53 2.53
C ASP A 54 10.26 -13.50 1.80
N THR A 55 10.98 -13.96 0.77
CA THR A 55 11.81 -13.15 -0.12
C THR A 55 11.45 -13.32 -1.60
N ASN A 56 10.52 -14.22 -1.92
CA ASN A 56 10.07 -14.48 -3.28
C ASN A 56 9.22 -13.29 -3.79
N LYS A 57 9.46 -12.87 -5.03
CA LYS A 57 8.79 -11.70 -5.59
C LYS A 57 7.28 -11.91 -5.78
N THR A 58 6.85 -13.11 -6.16
CA THR A 58 5.43 -13.45 -6.25
C THR A 58 4.77 -13.31 -4.89
N SER A 59 5.36 -13.88 -3.83
CA SER A 59 4.88 -13.71 -2.45
C SER A 59 4.79 -12.24 -2.03
N ILE A 60 5.86 -11.48 -2.26
CA ILE A 60 5.93 -10.06 -1.87
C ILE A 60 4.80 -9.26 -2.51
N ASN A 61 4.50 -9.48 -3.80
CA ASN A 61 3.41 -8.79 -4.47
C ASN A 61 2.07 -9.01 -3.76
N TYR A 62 1.80 -10.21 -3.23
CA TYR A 62 0.57 -10.48 -2.47
C TYR A 62 0.62 -9.93 -1.05
N ILE A 63 1.76 -10.06 -0.37
CA ILE A 63 1.96 -9.50 0.97
C ILE A 63 1.67 -7.99 0.96
N GLU A 64 2.10 -7.27 -0.07
CA GLU A 64 1.83 -5.82 -0.22
C GLU A 64 0.33 -5.47 -0.35
N HIS A 65 -0.53 -6.42 -0.71
CA HIS A 65 -1.98 -6.21 -0.72
C HIS A 65 -2.65 -6.55 0.62
N LEU A 66 -2.01 -7.39 1.43
CA LEU A 66 -2.53 -7.89 2.70
C LEU A 66 -2.15 -7.00 3.89
N TYR A 67 -0.98 -6.36 3.84
CA TYR A 67 -0.43 -5.60 4.97
C TYR A 67 -0.12 -4.15 4.56
N SER A 68 -0.31 -3.23 5.51
CA SER A 68 0.13 -1.83 5.39
C SER A 68 1.35 -1.57 6.28
N GLY A 69 2.17 -0.60 5.89
CA GLY A 69 3.36 -0.15 6.62
C GLY A 69 3.12 1.15 7.38
N LEU A 70 4.12 1.63 8.13
CA LEU A 70 4.02 2.95 8.75
C LEU A 70 3.96 4.07 7.70
N VAL A 71 4.76 3.91 6.65
CA VAL A 71 4.87 4.83 5.52
C VAL A 71 4.85 4.01 4.22
N GLN A 72 4.71 4.69 3.09
CA GLN A 72 4.83 4.11 1.75
C GLN A 72 5.62 5.07 0.86
N LEU A 73 5.94 4.66 -0.36
CA LEU A 73 6.59 5.53 -1.35
C LEU A 73 5.56 6.07 -2.35
N ASP A 74 5.64 7.36 -2.66
CA ASP A 74 4.90 7.94 -3.79
C ASP A 74 5.55 7.60 -5.14
N ALA A 75 4.94 8.05 -6.24
CA ALA A 75 5.45 7.83 -7.59
C ALA A 75 6.83 8.45 -7.86
N LYS A 76 7.29 9.35 -6.99
CA LYS A 76 8.61 9.99 -7.03
C LYS A 76 9.59 9.37 -6.02
N LEU A 77 9.21 8.26 -5.40
CA LEU A 77 9.96 7.54 -4.38
C LEU A 77 10.19 8.34 -3.09
N ASN A 78 9.32 9.31 -2.79
CA ASN A 78 9.34 10.00 -1.51
C ASN A 78 8.55 9.19 -0.47
N PRO A 79 9.03 9.07 0.78
CA PRO A 79 8.21 8.57 1.87
C PRO A 79 6.98 9.46 2.07
N VAL A 80 5.81 8.85 2.13
CA VAL A 80 4.52 9.49 2.39
C VAL A 80 3.71 8.67 3.42
N PRO A 81 2.70 9.28 4.08
CA PRO A 81 1.86 8.60 5.05
C PRO A 81 1.20 7.30 4.55
N ASP A 82 1.11 6.30 5.44
CA ASP A 82 0.26 5.12 5.32
C ASP A 82 -0.49 4.89 6.65
N LEU A 83 -0.08 3.92 7.49
CA LEU A 83 -0.60 3.75 8.85
C LEU A 83 -0.20 4.89 9.78
N ALA A 84 0.97 5.48 9.59
CA ALA A 84 1.34 6.72 10.25
C ALA A 84 0.86 7.91 9.42
N THR A 85 0.07 8.79 10.03
CA THR A 85 -0.43 10.03 9.41
C THR A 85 0.65 11.10 9.25
N ALA A 86 1.66 11.07 10.12
CA ALA A 86 2.83 11.94 10.10
C ALA A 86 3.97 11.30 10.90
N TRP A 87 5.19 11.81 10.71
CA TRP A 87 6.33 11.51 11.56
C TRP A 87 7.23 12.72 11.75
N LYS A 88 7.99 12.72 12.85
CA LYS A 88 9.00 13.73 13.16
C LYS A 88 10.32 13.05 13.47
N GLN A 89 11.39 13.52 12.81
CA GLN A 89 12.74 13.15 13.19
C GLN A 89 13.26 14.19 14.19
N HIS A 90 13.42 13.79 15.46
CA HIS A 90 13.88 14.69 16.53
C HIS A 90 15.38 14.95 16.47
N ASN A 91 16.14 13.95 16.02
CA ASN A 91 17.58 13.95 15.86
C ASN A 91 17.97 12.83 14.86
N PRO A 92 19.24 12.67 14.49
CA PRO A 92 19.66 11.66 13.51
C PRO A 92 19.29 10.20 13.82
N THR A 93 18.91 9.87 15.06
CA THR A 93 18.59 8.50 15.51
C THR A 93 17.18 8.32 16.06
N THR A 94 16.39 9.39 16.24
CA THR A 94 15.06 9.28 16.87
C THR A 94 13.96 9.75 15.91
N TYR A 95 13.04 8.84 15.61
CA TYR A 95 11.83 9.07 14.81
C TYR A 95 10.59 8.84 15.66
N GLU A 96 9.62 9.73 15.58
CA GLU A 96 8.32 9.59 16.23
C GLU A 96 7.22 9.58 15.16
N PHE A 97 6.35 8.58 15.19
CA PHE A 97 5.27 8.36 14.24
C PHE A 97 3.92 8.51 14.95
N THR A 98 3.00 9.24 14.31
CA THR A 98 1.61 9.39 14.77
C THR A 98 0.71 8.45 13.96
N LEU A 99 0.19 7.41 14.59
CA LEU A 99 -0.66 6.41 13.96
C LEU A 99 -2.06 6.94 13.67
N ARG A 100 -2.64 6.45 12.58
CA ARG A 100 -4.03 6.68 12.20
C ARG A 100 -4.95 5.93 13.19
N ARG A 101 -5.94 6.63 13.72
CA ARG A 101 -6.90 6.08 14.70
C ARG A 101 -7.97 5.23 14.03
N GLY A 102 -8.46 4.20 14.72
CA GLY A 102 -9.57 3.37 14.25
C GLY A 102 -9.22 2.44 13.08
N VAL A 103 -7.95 2.33 12.69
CA VAL A 103 -7.51 1.32 11.72
C VAL A 103 -7.69 -0.06 12.36
N LYS A 104 -8.30 -0.97 11.61
CA LYS A 104 -8.54 -2.34 12.07
C LYS A 104 -7.74 -3.32 11.25
N PHE A 105 -7.24 -4.34 11.92
CA PHE A 105 -6.86 -5.57 11.26
C PHE A 105 -8.07 -6.21 10.58
N HIS A 106 -7.83 -7.09 9.62
CA HIS A 106 -8.88 -7.85 8.92
C HIS A 106 -9.78 -8.65 9.88
N SER A 107 -9.26 -9.04 11.06
CA SER A 107 -10.03 -9.64 12.15
C SER A 107 -11.02 -8.70 12.85
N GLY A 108 -10.93 -7.40 12.60
CA GLY A 108 -11.75 -6.36 13.23
C GLY A 108 -11.13 -5.73 14.49
N ARG A 109 -10.03 -6.27 15.02
CA ARG A 109 -9.29 -5.66 16.15
C ARG A 109 -8.61 -4.37 15.71
N GLU A 110 -8.66 -3.33 16.55
CA GLU A 110 -7.94 -2.08 16.29
C GLU A 110 -6.41 -2.27 16.36
N LEU A 111 -5.71 -1.64 15.42
CA LEU A 111 -4.24 -1.54 15.39
C LEU A 111 -3.76 -0.47 16.38
N THR A 112 -2.70 -0.80 17.11
CA THR A 112 -2.07 0.10 18.09
C THR A 112 -0.56 0.15 17.91
N SER A 113 0.10 1.06 18.64
CA SER A 113 1.55 1.20 18.69
C SER A 113 2.27 -0.07 19.17
N GLU A 114 1.63 -0.90 20.01
CA GLU A 114 2.16 -2.19 20.44
C GLU A 114 2.28 -3.20 19.29
N ASP A 115 1.41 -3.14 18.28
CA ASP A 115 1.49 -4.01 17.10
C ASP A 115 2.71 -3.68 16.24
N VAL A 116 3.04 -2.39 16.14
CA VAL A 116 4.23 -1.90 15.44
C VAL A 116 5.49 -2.37 16.17
N LYS A 117 5.51 -2.21 17.49
CA LYS A 117 6.62 -2.69 18.33
C LYS A 117 6.81 -4.20 18.21
N TYR A 118 5.72 -4.97 18.34
CA TYR A 118 5.76 -6.42 18.18
C TYR A 118 6.29 -6.81 16.80
N THR A 119 5.80 -6.18 15.73
CA THR A 119 6.22 -6.48 14.35
C THR A 119 7.74 -6.36 14.20
N PHE A 120 8.32 -5.22 14.56
CA PHE A 120 9.74 -4.99 14.35
C PHE A 120 10.62 -5.78 15.33
N GLN A 121 10.16 -6.05 16.55
CA GLN A 121 10.85 -6.96 17.47
C GLN A 121 10.86 -8.40 16.95
N ARG A 122 9.72 -8.89 16.44
CA ARG A 122 9.61 -10.20 15.80
C ARG A 122 10.57 -10.31 14.61
N ALA A 123 10.72 -9.24 13.83
CA ALA A 123 11.57 -9.25 12.64
C ALA A 123 13.06 -9.50 12.95
N VAL A 124 13.54 -9.16 14.15
CA VAL A 124 14.93 -9.37 14.59
C VAL A 124 15.11 -10.53 15.56
N ASP A 125 14.02 -11.17 15.99
CA ASP A 125 14.08 -12.31 16.89
C ASP A 125 14.79 -13.50 16.20
N PRO A 126 15.89 -14.02 16.77
CA PRO A 126 16.66 -15.11 16.16
C PRO A 126 15.85 -16.41 16.03
N THR A 127 14.82 -16.61 16.85
CA THR A 127 13.94 -17.79 16.79
C THR A 127 13.03 -17.76 15.56
N VAL A 128 12.68 -16.57 15.07
CA VAL A 128 11.85 -16.36 13.88
C VAL A 128 12.63 -16.69 12.61
N LYS A 129 13.97 -16.56 12.63
CA LYS A 129 14.84 -16.74 11.46
C LYS A 129 14.39 -15.88 10.27
N SER A 130 14.02 -14.64 10.55
CA SER A 130 13.58 -13.65 9.57
C SER A 130 14.63 -13.45 8.48
N ALA A 131 14.22 -13.58 7.22
CA ALA A 131 15.05 -13.25 6.07
C ALA A 131 15.21 -11.73 5.88
N LYS A 132 14.48 -10.93 6.68
CA LYS A 132 14.45 -9.47 6.65
C LYS A 132 15.05 -8.83 7.90
N ALA A 133 15.68 -9.59 8.80
CA ALA A 133 16.18 -9.07 10.06
C ALA A 133 17.11 -7.84 9.89
N ASP A 134 17.94 -7.84 8.85
CA ASP A 134 18.91 -6.77 8.57
C ASP A 134 18.27 -5.39 8.36
N TYR A 135 17.03 -5.33 7.88
CA TYR A 135 16.30 -4.07 7.71
C TYR A 135 15.95 -3.42 9.05
N PHE A 136 15.83 -4.22 10.12
CA PHE A 136 15.38 -3.79 11.44
C PHE A 136 16.49 -3.77 12.49
N ARG A 137 17.64 -4.41 12.24
CA ARG A 137 18.83 -4.37 13.12
C ARG A 137 19.31 -2.96 13.49
N PRO A 138 19.15 -1.90 12.67
CA PRO A 138 19.48 -0.54 13.09
C PRO A 138 18.63 -0.03 14.27
N ILE A 139 17.46 -0.62 14.53
CA ILE A 139 16.57 -0.25 15.64
C ILE A 139 17.18 -0.73 16.96
N LYS A 140 17.45 0.21 17.86
CA LYS A 140 17.89 -0.04 19.22
C LYS A 140 16.72 -0.22 20.18
N GLU A 141 15.69 0.60 20.04
CA GLU A 141 14.56 0.63 20.97
C GLU A 141 13.29 1.13 20.26
N ILE A 142 12.14 0.59 20.68
CA ILE A 142 10.81 1.03 20.25
C ILE A 142 9.99 1.33 21.50
N GLN A 143 9.55 2.57 21.61
CA GLN A 143 8.70 3.07 22.68
C GLN A 143 7.28 3.30 22.17
N THR A 144 6.32 3.00 23.03
CA THR A 144 4.89 3.04 22.76
C THR A 144 4.20 3.86 23.87
N PRO A 145 4.47 5.18 23.95
CA PRO A 145 4.02 5.99 25.08
C PRO A 145 2.49 6.07 25.20
N ASP A 146 1.78 5.85 24.09
CA ASP A 146 0.33 5.73 24.03
C ASP A 146 -0.06 4.86 22.81
N PRO A 147 -1.35 4.45 22.67
CA PRO A 147 -1.78 3.55 21.61
C PRO A 147 -1.56 4.04 20.18
N TYR A 148 -1.34 5.34 19.96
CA TYR A 148 -1.25 5.95 18.63
C TYR A 148 0.08 6.67 18.38
N THR A 149 1.06 6.50 19.27
CA THR A 149 2.40 7.06 19.11
C THR A 149 3.42 5.94 19.16
N VAL A 150 4.31 5.91 18.15
CA VAL A 150 5.46 5.00 18.12
C VAL A 150 6.71 5.84 18.03
N ARG A 151 7.64 5.68 18.98
CA ARG A 151 8.96 6.29 18.91
C ARG A 151 10.01 5.21 18.69
N ILE A 152 10.73 5.32 17.57
CA ILE A 152 11.80 4.41 17.18
C ILE A 152 13.14 5.10 17.36
N ILE A 153 14.03 4.46 18.12
CA ILE A 153 15.38 4.93 18.41
C ILE A 153 16.35 3.97 17.73
N LEU A 154 17.22 4.51 16.88
CA LEU A 154 18.25 3.79 16.16
C LEU A 154 19.54 3.74 16.97
N ALA A 155 20.35 2.70 16.76
CA ALA A 155 21.66 2.56 17.40
C ALA A 155 22.66 3.62 16.91
N GLN A 156 22.53 4.05 15.65
CA GLN A 156 23.35 5.05 14.99
C GLN A 156 22.54 5.71 13.86
N PRO A 157 22.97 6.89 13.35
CA PRO A 157 22.31 7.51 12.22
C PRO A 157 22.26 6.56 11.01
N PHE A 158 21.09 6.38 10.41
CA PHE A 158 20.90 5.46 9.31
C PHE A 158 19.95 6.08 8.27
N ALA A 159 20.54 6.63 7.20
CA ALA A 159 19.79 7.36 6.17
C ALA A 159 18.69 6.53 5.46
N PRO A 160 18.86 5.22 5.17
CA PRO A 160 17.84 4.42 4.50
C PRO A 160 16.60 4.07 5.35
N PHE A 161 16.57 4.44 6.64
CA PHE A 161 15.59 3.94 7.60
C PHE A 161 14.14 4.11 7.15
N LEU A 162 13.74 5.32 6.73
CA LEU A 162 12.36 5.57 6.28
C LEU A 162 12.00 4.77 5.03
N THR A 163 12.95 4.61 4.10
CA THR A 163 12.72 3.82 2.88
C THR A 163 12.52 2.35 3.19
N TYR A 164 13.22 1.80 4.19
CA TYR A 164 13.01 0.42 4.64
C TYR A 164 11.62 0.21 5.25
N LEU A 165 11.13 1.19 6.01
CA LEU A 165 9.78 1.17 6.56
C LEU A 165 8.69 1.35 5.51
N ALA A 166 9.05 1.84 4.31
CA ALA A 166 8.12 2.11 3.21
C ALA A 166 7.80 0.89 2.34
N MET A 167 8.30 -0.29 2.72
CA MET A 167 8.14 -1.54 1.96
C MET A 167 7.18 -2.49 2.69
N PRO A 168 5.87 -2.53 2.37
CA PRO A 168 4.91 -3.37 3.12
C PRO A 168 5.23 -4.86 3.06
N GLY A 169 5.82 -5.33 1.95
CA GLY A 169 6.38 -6.68 1.81
C GLY A 169 7.57 -7.00 2.71
N THR A 170 7.97 -6.08 3.60
CA THR A 170 9.08 -6.24 4.56
C THR A 170 8.71 -5.67 5.92
N ALA A 171 8.12 -4.47 5.97
CA ALA A 171 7.77 -3.72 7.18
C ALA A 171 6.26 -3.62 7.42
N GLY A 172 5.46 -4.48 6.77
CA GLY A 172 4.01 -4.56 7.02
C GLY A 172 3.69 -4.96 8.46
N ILE A 173 2.76 -4.26 9.09
CA ILE A 173 2.42 -4.46 10.51
C ILE A 173 1.56 -5.72 10.66
N VAL A 174 2.00 -6.63 11.53
CA VAL A 174 1.35 -7.94 11.75
C VAL A 174 0.59 -8.00 13.06
N ALA A 175 -0.53 -8.73 13.07
CA ALA A 175 -1.30 -9.00 14.26
C ALA A 175 -0.62 -10.06 15.15
N LYS A 176 -0.17 -9.66 16.35
CA LYS A 176 0.51 -10.53 17.32
C LYS A 176 -0.26 -11.83 17.58
N GLU A 177 -1.56 -11.72 17.83
CA GLU A 177 -2.42 -12.85 18.17
C GLU A 177 -2.52 -13.88 17.04
N THR A 178 -2.40 -13.45 15.78
CA THR A 178 -2.39 -14.36 14.62
C THR A 178 -1.06 -15.07 14.51
N VAL A 179 0.05 -14.36 14.70
CA VAL A 179 1.38 -14.97 14.69
C VAL A 179 1.52 -16.00 15.82
N GLU A 180 1.13 -15.66 17.05
CA GLU A 180 1.27 -16.57 18.20
C GLU A 180 0.38 -17.81 18.07
N ARG A 181 -0.83 -17.67 17.52
CA ARG A 181 -1.74 -18.79 17.29
C ARG A 181 -1.22 -19.80 16.26
N HIS A 182 -0.59 -19.31 15.19
CA HIS A 182 -0.21 -20.15 14.04
C HIS A 182 1.31 -20.42 13.95
N GLY A 183 2.12 -19.78 14.79
CA GLY A 183 3.58 -19.81 14.77
C GLY A 183 4.22 -19.00 13.65
N ASN A 184 3.57 -18.87 12.49
CA ASN A 184 3.98 -18.03 11.37
C ASN A 184 2.78 -17.61 10.51
N LEU A 185 3.02 -16.75 9.52
CA LEU A 185 2.00 -16.25 8.60
C LEU A 185 2.16 -16.82 7.18
N LYS A 186 2.77 -18.00 7.02
CA LYS A 186 3.00 -18.55 5.66
C LYS A 186 1.72 -18.86 4.91
N ARG A 187 0.66 -19.31 5.61
CA ARG A 187 -0.60 -19.76 5.00
C ARG A 187 -1.84 -19.11 5.65
N VAL A 188 -1.62 -18.08 6.46
CA VAL A 188 -2.67 -17.27 7.09
C VAL A 188 -2.22 -15.83 7.06
N ALA A 189 -3.16 -14.90 6.93
CA ALA A 189 -2.88 -13.48 7.03
C ALA A 189 -3.95 -12.77 7.86
N ASN A 190 -3.51 -11.80 8.64
CA ASN A 190 -4.37 -10.86 9.34
C ASN A 190 -3.62 -9.52 9.35
N GLY A 191 -3.80 -8.74 8.29
CA GLY A 191 -3.12 -7.47 8.10
C GLY A 191 -4.11 -6.32 8.14
N THR A 192 -3.67 -5.18 7.62
CA THR A 192 -4.42 -3.93 7.54
C THR A 192 -4.50 -3.39 6.11
N GLY A 193 -4.01 -4.17 5.14
CA GLY A 193 -4.02 -3.82 3.73
C GLY A 193 -5.42 -3.87 3.11
N PRO A 194 -5.56 -3.40 1.87
CA PRO A 194 -6.85 -3.27 1.19
C PRO A 194 -7.54 -4.60 0.85
N PHE A 195 -6.83 -5.73 0.87
CA PHE A 195 -7.38 -7.05 0.58
C PHE A 195 -7.23 -7.99 1.77
N MET A 196 -8.24 -8.84 1.98
CA MET A 196 -8.25 -9.87 3.02
C MET A 196 -7.92 -11.22 2.39
N PHE A 197 -7.10 -12.02 3.08
CA PHE A 197 -6.86 -13.39 2.67
C PHE A 197 -8.11 -14.24 2.94
N GLU A 198 -8.65 -14.86 1.90
CA GLU A 198 -9.83 -15.73 1.99
C GLU A 198 -9.40 -17.21 2.03
N GLU A 199 -8.70 -17.66 0.99
CA GLU A 199 -8.27 -19.04 0.86
C GLU A 199 -6.93 -19.19 0.14
N TRP A 200 -6.29 -20.34 0.36
CA TRP A 200 -5.17 -20.82 -0.43
C TRP A 200 -5.48 -22.21 -0.97
N ALA A 201 -5.77 -22.30 -2.27
CA ALA A 201 -5.86 -23.56 -2.99
C ALA A 201 -4.49 -23.91 -3.59
N PRO A 202 -3.80 -24.97 -3.11
CA PRO A 202 -2.53 -25.39 -3.69
C PRO A 202 -2.69 -25.81 -5.15
N GLY A 203 -1.70 -25.45 -5.97
CA GLY A 203 -1.62 -25.81 -7.38
C GLY A 203 -0.85 -27.09 -7.66
#